data_AF-S9TZZ1-F1
#
_entry.id   AF-S9TZZ1-F1
#
_cell.length_a   1.000
_cell.length_b   1.000
_cell.length_c   1.000
_cell.angle_alpha   90.00
_cell.angle_beta   90.00
_cell.angle_gamma   90.00
#
_symmetry.space_group_name_H-M   'P 1'
#
loop_
_entity.id
_entity.type
_entity.pdbx_description
1 polymer ?
#
loop_
_entity_poly.entity_id
_entity_poly.type
_entity_poly.pdbx_seq_one_letter_code
_entity_poly.pdbx_strand_id
1 'polypeptide(L)' 'MEKMIAGIFVFFVFMIPMYGILIWTYFCPEDSLLWGKRWMYKEEPEISNSAIRFAKVSSLTAIVVLTIIFGVLIFS' A
#
# COMPACT_ATOMS: atom_id res chain seq x y z
N MET A 1 30.56 2.54 -3.78
CA MET A 1 29.69 3.34 -4.66
C MET A 1 28.67 2.46 -5.37
N GLU A 2 29.09 1.41 -6.08
CA GLU A 2 28.21 0.49 -6.82
C GLU A 2 27.18 -0.25 -5.95
N LYS A 3 27.59 -0.81 -4.79
CA LYS A 3 26.69 -1.47 -3.83
C LYS A 3 25.58 -0.56 -3.29
N MET A 4 25.88 0.74 -3.14
CA MET A 4 24.93 1.74 -2.64
C MET A 4 23.86 2.06 -3.69
N ILE A 5 24.27 2.25 -4.94
CA ILE A 5 23.36 2.48 -6.08
C ILE A 5 22.45 1.26 -6.30
N ALA A 6 23.02 0.04 -6.23
CA ALA A 6 22.23 -1.19 -6.31
C ALA A 6 21.19 -1.29 -5.18
N GLY A 7 21.54 -0.91 -3.96
CA GLY A 7 20.62 -0.87 -2.82
C GLY A 7 19.45 0.10 -3.06
N ILE A 8 19.74 1.31 -3.54
CA ILE A 8 18.71 2.30 -3.88
C ILE A 8 17.78 1.78 -4.99
N PHE A 9 18.34 1.19 -6.04
CA PHE A 9 17.56 0.63 -7.14
C PHE A 9 16.58 -0.45 -6.66
N VAL A 10 17.09 -1.45 -5.92
CA VAL A 10 16.26 -2.53 -5.38
C VAL A 10 15.18 -1.96 -4.47
N PHE A 11 15.50 -0.97 -3.64
CA PHE A 11 14.55 -0.31 -2.78
C PHE A 11 13.39 0.31 -3.57
N PHE A 12 13.65 1.13 -4.61
CA PHE A 12 12.59 1.71 -5.44
C PHE A 12 11.73 0.67 -6.14
N VAL A 13 12.32 -0.43 -6.62
CA VAL A 13 11.61 -1.53 -7.27
C VAL A 13 10.54 -2.13 -6.35
N PHE A 14 10.80 -2.23 -5.04
CA PHE A 14 9.82 -2.72 -4.08
C PHE A 14 8.83 -1.64 -3.61
N MET A 15 9.26 -0.37 -3.55
CA MET A 15 8.41 0.72 -3.10
C MET A 15 7.31 1.06 -4.11
N ILE A 16 7.60 1.01 -5.42
CA ILE A 16 6.61 1.36 -6.46
C ILE A 16 5.36 0.48 -6.37
N PRO A 17 5.45 -0.87 -6.35
CA PRO A 17 4.29 -1.73 -6.15
C PRO A 17 3.57 -1.47 -4.83
N MET A 18 4.32 -1.19 -3.74
CA MET A 18 3.72 -0.91 -2.44
C MET A 18 2.86 0.37 -2.45
N TYR A 19 3.37 1.46 -3.03
CA TYR A 19 2.58 2.68 -3.24
C TYR A 19 1.38 2.42 -4.16
N GLY A 20 1.56 1.60 -5.21
CA GLY A 20 0.46 1.18 -6.08
C GLY A 20 -0.68 0.52 -5.31
N ILE A 21 -0.37 -0.44 -4.42
CA ILE A 21 -1.36 -1.12 -3.58
C ILE A 21 -2.03 -0.15 -2.60
N LEU A 22 -1.28 0.74 -1.97
CA LEU A 22 -1.84 1.73 -1.03
C LEU A 22 -2.77 2.72 -1.72
N ILE A 23 -2.36 3.24 -2.89
CA ILE A 23 -3.17 4.14 -3.71
C ILE A 23 -4.43 3.41 -4.19
N TRP A 24 -4.28 2.19 -4.69
CA TRP A 24 -5.42 1.37 -5.11
C TRP A 24 -6.39 1.12 -3.94
N THR A 25 -5.88 0.83 -2.74
CA THR A 25 -6.71 0.66 -1.53
C THR A 25 -7.45 1.92 -1.14
N TYR A 26 -6.87 3.11 -1.37
CA TYR A 26 -7.54 4.36 -1.08
C TYR A 26 -8.72 4.63 -2.04
N PHE A 27 -8.53 4.38 -3.35
CA PHE A 27 -9.55 4.66 -4.36
C PHE A 27 -10.60 3.56 -4.51
N CYS A 28 -10.18 2.29 -4.44
CA CYS A 28 -11.01 1.09 -4.61
C CYS A 28 -10.90 0.15 -3.38
N PRO A 29 -11.30 0.60 -2.18
CA PRO A 29 -11.12 -0.15 -0.93
C PRO A 29 -11.89 -1.47 -0.91
N GLU A 30 -13.06 -1.55 -1.54
CA GLU A 30 -13.87 -2.77 -1.58
C GLU A 30 -13.12 -3.89 -2.33
N ASP A 31 -12.63 -3.58 -3.53
CA ASP A 31 -11.84 -4.52 -4.32
C ASP A 31 -10.53 -4.90 -3.65
N SER A 32 -9.83 -3.93 -3.04
CA SER A 32 -8.54 -4.21 -2.42
C SER A 32 -8.67 -5.03 -1.14
N LEU A 33 -9.73 -4.83 -0.33
CA LEU A 33 -10.00 -5.62 0.88
C LEU A 33 -10.38 -7.07 0.57
N LEU A 34 -11.06 -7.30 -0.56
CA LEU A 34 -11.44 -8.63 -1.04
C LEU A 34 -10.37 -9.27 -1.93
N TRP A 35 -9.31 -8.55 -2.29
CA TRP A 35 -8.25 -9.04 -3.15
C TRP A 35 -7.61 -10.31 -2.56
N GLY A 36 -7.61 -11.39 -3.35
CA GLY A 36 -7.11 -12.70 -2.92
C GLY A 36 -8.01 -13.45 -1.92
N LYS A 37 -9.17 -12.90 -1.53
CA LYS A 37 -10.12 -13.54 -0.60
C LYS A 37 -11.50 -13.84 -1.19
N ARG A 38 -11.85 -13.26 -2.35
CA ARG A 38 -13.15 -13.48 -3.03
C ARG A 38 -13.53 -14.96 -3.17
N TRP A 39 -12.55 -15.83 -3.46
CA TRP A 39 -12.76 -17.28 -3.64
C TRP A 39 -13.12 -18.04 -2.34
N MET A 40 -12.94 -17.43 -1.16
CA MET A 40 -13.24 -18.07 0.13
C MET A 40 -14.72 -18.00 0.49
N TYR A 41 -15.50 -17.16 -0.18
CA TYR A 41 -16.91 -16.91 0.12
C TYR A 41 -17.79 -17.58 -0.93
N LYS A 42 -18.96 -18.07 -0.50
CA LYS A 42 -19.94 -18.71 -1.39
C LYS A 42 -20.71 -17.68 -2.24
N GLU A 43 -20.79 -16.46 -1.75
CA GLU A 43 -21.51 -15.32 -2.34
C GLU A 43 -20.62 -14.08 -2.24
N GLU A 44 -21.01 -13.00 -2.94
CA GLU A 44 -20.26 -11.74 -2.92
C GLU A 44 -20.27 -11.14 -1.50
N PRO A 45 -19.11 -11.01 -0.85
CA PRO A 45 -19.06 -10.57 0.55
C PRO A 45 -19.30 -9.06 0.67
N GLU A 46 -20.30 -8.68 1.45
CA GLU A 46 -20.56 -7.27 1.79
C GLU A 46 -19.52 -6.74 2.79
N ILE A 47 -18.90 -5.60 2.46
CA ILE A 47 -17.93 -4.94 3.34
C ILE A 47 -18.61 -3.84 4.15
N SER A 48 -18.31 -3.80 5.46
CA SER A 48 -18.81 -2.75 6.33
C SER A 48 -18.23 -1.37 5.99
N ASN A 49 -19.05 -0.32 6.12
CA ASN A 49 -18.62 1.06 5.93
C ASN A 49 -17.43 1.44 6.83
N SER A 50 -17.36 0.87 8.03
CA SER A 50 -16.25 1.05 8.97
C SER A 50 -14.94 0.48 8.43
N ALA A 51 -14.97 -0.72 7.83
CA ALA A 51 -13.80 -1.33 7.21
C ALA A 51 -13.32 -0.53 5.99
N ILE A 52 -14.24 -0.05 5.15
CA ILE A 52 -13.93 0.84 4.02
C ILE A 52 -13.25 2.12 4.51
N ARG A 53 -13.82 2.78 5.52
CA ARG A 53 -13.26 4.02 6.09
C ARG A 53 -11.89 3.77 6.70
N PHE A 54 -11.72 2.66 7.42
CA PHE A 54 -10.43 2.29 7.99
C PHE A 54 -9.38 2.03 6.90
N ALA A 55 -9.72 1.32 5.83
CA ALA A 55 -8.81 1.06 4.71
C ALA A 55 -8.35 2.36 4.03
N LYS A 56 -9.27 3.30 3.80
CA LYS A 56 -8.94 4.64 3.26
C LYS A 56 -8.03 5.45 4.18
N VAL A 57 -8.35 5.53 5.47
CA VAL A 57 -7.55 6.31 6.42
C VAL A 57 -6.17 5.68 6.60
N SER A 58 -6.10 4.36 6.81
CA SER A 58 -4.84 3.66 7.03
C SER A 58 -3.93 3.67 5.80
N SER A 59 -4.47 3.53 4.58
CA SER A 59 -3.69 3.66 3.35
C SER A 59 -3.11 5.07 3.17
N LEU A 60 -3.91 6.12 3.42
CA LEU A 60 -3.43 7.50 3.37
C LEU A 60 -2.36 7.77 4.44
N THR A 61 -2.59 7.33 5.67
CA THR A 61 -1.59 7.44 6.75
C THR A 61 -0.30 6.71 6.40
N ALA A 62 -0.39 5.50 5.85
CA ALA A 62 0.78 4.73 5.43
C ALA A 62 1.55 5.45 4.31
N ILE A 63 0.87 6.00 3.30
CA ILE A 63 1.49 6.81 2.23
C ILE A 63 2.29 7.97 2.83
N VAL A 64 1.70 8.74 3.75
CA VAL A 64 2.37 9.89 4.38
C VAL A 64 3.59 9.44 5.19
N VAL A 65 3.43 8.44 6.06
CA VAL A 65 4.51 7.94 6.91
C VAL A 65 5.66 7.37 6.09
N LEU A 66 5.36 6.54 5.07
CA LEU A 66 6.37 5.98 4.18
C LEU A 66 7.14 7.05 3.41
N THR A 67 6.44 8.10 2.97
CA THR A 67 7.08 9.21 2.24
C THR A 67 8.04 9.99 3.14
N ILE A 68 7.67 10.21 4.42
CA ILE A 68 8.55 10.85 5.40
C ILE A 68 9.78 9.98 5.68
N ILE A 69 9.57 8.69 5.98
CA ILE A 69 10.67 7.73 6.23
C ILE A 69 11.64 7.71 5.05
N PHE A 70 11.10 7.68 3.84
CA PHE A 70 11.89 7.68 2.61
C PHE A 70 12.72 8.95 2.44
N GLY A 71 12.13 10.12 2.67
CA GLY A 71 12.86 11.39 2.65
C GLY A 71 14.01 11.37 3.66
N VAL A 72 13.75 10.95 4.89
CA VAL A 72 14.79 10.83 5.92
C VAL A 72 15.91 9.89 5.49
N LEU A 73 15.60 8.70 4.96
CA LEU A 73 16.61 7.71 4.55
C LEU A 73 17.49 8.17 3.37
N ILE A 74 16.99 9.02 2.49
CA ILE A 74 17.79 9.58 1.39
C ILE A 74 18.71 10.69 1.87
N PHE A 75 18.24 11.52 2.80
CA PHE A 75 18.98 12.69 3.28
C PHE A 75 19.84 12.41 4.53
N SER A 76 19.69 11.24 5.16
CA SER A 76 20.57 10.73 6.23
C SER A 76 21.85 10.13 5.68
#